data_AF-A0A0S2EX19-F1
#
_entry.id   AF-A0A0S2EX19-F1
#
_cell.length_a   1.000
_cell.length_b   1.000
_cell.length_c   1.000
_cell.angle_alpha   90.00
_cell.angle_beta   90.00
_cell.angle_gamma   90.00
#
_symmetry.space_group_name_H-M   'P 1'
#
loop_
_entity.id
_entity.type
_entity.pdbx_description
1 polymer ?
#
loop_
_entity_poly.entity_id
_entity_poly.type
_entity_poly.pdbx_seq_one_letter_code
_entity_poly.pdbx_strand_id
1 'polypeptide(L)' 'MRQSALLGTRMSSIRDCAWFLEQDEDGALFVSYENDDDPSDNWRKPLAEVLADQKSSTAKMVQERVNRMFERRKV' A
#
# COMPACT_ATOMS: atom_id res chain seq x y z
N MET A 1 1.53 -4.19 18.38
CA MET A 1 1.45 -2.85 17.78
C MET A 1 1.54 -3.00 16.28
N ARG A 2 0.54 -2.50 15.54
CA ARG A 2 0.49 -2.60 14.08
C ARG A 2 1.50 -1.65 13.44
N GLN A 3 2.24 -2.12 12.45
CA GLN A 3 3.16 -1.28 11.68
C GLN A 3 2.54 -0.95 10.33
N SER A 4 2.69 0.30 9.88
CA SER A 4 2.24 0.72 8.56
C SER A 4 3.32 1.52 7.85
N ALA A 5 3.35 1.40 6.52
CA ALA A 5 4.24 2.14 5.65
C ALA A 5 3.43 2.68 4.46
N LEU A 6 3.55 3.98 4.21
CA LEU A 6 2.91 4.62 3.05
C LEU A 6 3.48 4.06 1.74
N LEU A 7 2.60 3.61 0.86
CA LEU A 7 2.93 3.15 -0.50
C LEU A 7 2.83 4.29 -1.51
N GLY A 8 1.76 5.08 -1.43
CA GLY A 8 1.52 6.21 -2.32
C GLY A 8 0.31 7.02 -1.90
N THR A 9 0.21 8.24 -2.43
CA THR A 9 -0.95 9.10 -2.29
C THR A 9 -1.39 9.60 -3.65
N ARG A 10 -2.69 9.87 -3.78
CA ARG A 10 -3.26 10.62 -4.89
C ARG A 10 -4.05 11.76 -4.28
N MET A 11 -3.51 12.96 -4.41
CA MET A 11 -4.18 14.18 -3.97
C MET A 11 -4.76 14.90 -5.18
N SER A 12 -5.98 15.39 -5.05
CA SER A 12 -6.64 16.20 -6.07
C SER A 12 -7.62 17.15 -5.42
N SER A 13 -8.05 18.19 -6.12
CA SER A 13 -9.05 19.15 -5.61
C SER A 13 -10.40 18.52 -5.24
N ILE A 14 -10.60 17.23 -5.54
CA ILE A 14 -11.87 16.51 -5.41
C ILE A 14 -11.71 15.24 -4.55
N ARG A 15 -10.49 14.69 -4.46
CA ARG A 15 -10.28 13.41 -3.81
C ARG A 15 -8.86 13.28 -3.28
N ASP A 16 -8.75 12.99 -1.98
CA ASP A 16 -7.50 12.59 -1.34
C ASP A 16 -7.56 11.09 -0.97
N CYS A 17 -6.64 10.32 -1.55
CA CYS A 17 -6.49 8.90 -1.26
C CYS A 17 -5.07 8.52 -0.90
N ALA A 18 -4.93 7.53 -0.04
CA ALA A 18 -3.66 6.94 0.36
C ALA A 18 -3.71 5.41 0.33
N TRP A 19 -2.56 4.80 0.06
CA TRP A 19 -2.36 3.36 0.15
C TRP A 19 -1.26 3.05 1.16
N PHE A 20 -1.46 2.04 1.99
CA PHE A 20 -0.49 1.63 3.00
C PHE A 20 -0.20 0.14 2.91
N LEU A 21 1.06 -0.23 3.16
CA LEU A 21 1.46 -1.59 3.49
C LEU A 21 1.43 -1.72 5.00
N GLU A 22 0.70 -2.71 5.50
CA GLU A 22 0.47 -2.88 6.93
C GLU A 22 0.90 -4.28 7.37
N GLN A 23 1.53 -4.36 8.53
CA GLN A 23 1.91 -5.59 9.19
C GLN A 23 1.19 -5.70 10.54
N ASP A 24 0.42 -6.78 10.69
CA ASP A 24 -0.24 -7.13 11.94
C ASP A 24 0.75 -7.73 12.94
N GLU A 25 0.30 -7.96 14.17
CA GLU A 25 1.17 -8.44 15.27
C GLU A 25 1.68 -9.87 15.04
N ASP A 26 0.95 -10.69 14.30
CA ASP A 26 1.32 -12.04 13.89
C ASP A 26 2.26 -12.07 12.66
N GLY A 27 2.59 -10.89 12.12
CA GLY A 27 3.42 -10.73 10.94
C GLY A 27 2.65 -10.82 9.61
N ALA A 28 1.33 -10.99 9.63
CA ALA A 28 0.52 -11.01 8.42
C ALA A 28 0.55 -9.64 7.71
N LEU A 29 0.67 -9.67 6.38
CA LEU A 29 0.83 -8.48 5.55
C LEU A 29 -0.45 -8.15 4.78
N PHE A 30 -0.82 -6.88 4.83
CA PHE A 30 -2.01 -6.34 4.19
C PHE A 30 -1.70 -5.06 3.43
N VAL A 31 -2.55 -4.73 2.49
CA VAL A 31 -2.60 -3.41 1.87
C VAL A 31 -3.93 -2.78 2.24
N SER A 32 -3.89 -1.57 2.77
CA SER A 32 -5.08 -0.73 2.97
C SER A 32 -5.11 0.40 1.96
N TYR A 33 -6.34 0.81 1.64
CA TYR A 33 -6.65 2.01 0.89
C TYR A 33 -7.60 2.86 1.72
N GLU A 34 -7.25 4.13 1.85
CA GLU A 34 -8.01 5.15 2.56
C GLU A 34 -8.38 6.26 1.58
N ASN A 35 -9.64 6.65 1.61
CA ASN A 35 -10.23 7.72 0.83
C ASN A 35 -11.01 8.62 1.80
N ASP A 36 -10.51 9.83 2.00
CA ASP A 36 -11.06 10.75 3.01
C ASP A 36 -12.44 11.29 2.61
N ASP A 37 -12.69 11.40 1.29
CA ASP A 37 -13.95 11.92 0.74
C ASP A 37 -15.08 10.89 0.76
N ASP A 38 -14.75 9.61 0.62
CA ASP A 38 -15.72 8.52 0.66
C ASP A 38 -15.17 7.33 1.45
N PRO A 39 -15.36 7.32 2.78
CA PRO A 39 -14.90 6.23 3.63
C PRO A 39 -15.52 4.87 3.32
N SER A 40 -16.62 4.81 2.56
CA SER A 40 -17.23 3.55 2.14
C SER A 40 -16.42 2.82 1.06
N ASP A 41 -15.53 3.55 0.37
CA ASP A 41 -14.56 3.03 -0.60
C ASP A 41 -13.30 2.47 0.08
N ASN A 42 -13.15 2.65 1.41
CA ASN A 42 -12.00 2.15 2.15
C ASN A 42 -11.99 0.62 2.16
N TRP A 43 -10.82 0.05 1.90
CA TRP A 43 -10.66 -1.40 1.93
C TRP A 43 -9.31 -1.81 2.47
N ARG A 44 -9.25 -3.06 2.93
CA ARG A 44 -8.05 -3.72 3.41
C ARG A 44 -8.03 -5.14 2.89
N LYS A 45 -6.96 -5.51 2.20
CA LYS A 45 -6.84 -6.81 1.53
C LYS A 45 -5.51 -7.48 1.88
N PRO A 46 -5.47 -8.82 1.96
CA PRO A 46 -4.21 -9.54 2.10
C PRO A 46 -3.25 -9.18 0.98
N LEU A 47 -1.96 -9.03 1.30
CA LEU A 47 -0.95 -8.67 0.31
C LEU A 47 -0.93 -9.67 -0.87
N ALA A 48 -1.13 -10.96 -0.61
CA ALA A 48 -1.19 -11.99 -1.65
C ALA A 48 -2.32 -11.76 -2.67
N GLU A 49 -3.48 -11.26 -2.23
CA GLU A 49 -4.60 -10.93 -3.12
C GLU A 49 -4.24 -9.74 -4.02
N VAL A 50 -3.60 -8.71 -3.46
CA VAL A 50 -3.18 -7.53 -4.23
C VAL A 50 -2.12 -7.87 -5.27
N LEU A 51 -1.18 -8.75 -4.94
CA LEU A 51 -0.13 -9.20 -5.86
C LEU A 51 -0.63 -10.16 -6.93
N ALA A 52 -1.73 -10.88 -6.68
CA ALA A 52 -2.34 -11.76 -7.68
C ALA A 52 -2.93 -10.97 -8.86
N ASP A 53 -3.35 -9.73 -8.63
CA ASP A 53 -3.76 -8.80 -9.70
C ASP A 53 -2.55 -8.05 -10.28
N GLN A 54 -1.85 -8.71 -11.22
CA GLN A 54 -0.67 -8.13 -11.87
C GLN A 54 -0.95 -6.87 -12.71
N LYS A 55 -2.21 -6.55 -13.00
CA LYS A 55 -2.57 -5.31 -13.71
C LYS A 55 -2.84 -4.14 -12.77
N SER A 56 -2.92 -4.39 -11.46
CA SER A 56 -3.17 -3.36 -10.45
C SER A 56 -2.00 -2.39 -10.33
N SER A 57 -2.30 -1.08 -10.33
CA SER A 57 -1.34 -0.04 -9.98
C SER A 57 -0.84 -0.19 -8.53
N THR A 58 -1.65 -0.75 -7.64
CA THR A 58 -1.28 -1.02 -6.25
C THR A 58 -0.21 -2.09 -6.14
N ALA A 59 -0.29 -3.16 -6.94
CA ALA A 59 0.76 -4.18 -7.00
C ALA A 59 2.12 -3.56 -7.41
N LYS A 60 2.11 -2.61 -8.36
CA LYS A 60 3.32 -1.86 -8.74
C LYS A 60 3.86 -1.00 -7.62
N MET A 61 3.02 -0.29 -6.88
CA MET A 61 3.46 0.52 -5.72
C MET A 61 4.12 -0.33 -4.63
N VAL A 62 3.57 -1.52 -4.37
CA VAL A 62 4.20 -2.48 -3.44
C VAL A 62 5.56 -2.91 -3.98
N GLN A 63 5.65 -3.29 -5.25
CA GLN A 63 6.92 -3.70 -5.85
C GLN A 63 7.97 -2.59 -5.81
N GLU A 64 7.59 -1.33 -6.08
CA GLU A 64 8.49 -0.18 -5.96
C GLU A 64 8.98 0.02 -4.53
N ARG A 65 8.10 -0.11 -3.54
CA ARG A 65 8.47 -0.02 -2.12
C ARG A 65 9.47 -1.11 -1.74
N VAL A 66 9.24 -2.34 -2.18
CA VAL A 66 10.17 -3.47 -1.98
C VAL A 66 11.50 -3.17 -2.67
N ASN A 67 11.50 -2.72 -3.92
CA ASN A 67 12.71 -2.40 -4.67
C ASN A 67 13.58 -1.36 -3.96
N ARG A 68 12.97 -0.32 -3.35
CA ARG A 68 13.70 0.69 -2.55
C ARG A 68 14.44 0.11 -1.35
N MET A 69 14.00 -1.01 -0.79
CA MET A 69 14.73 -1.70 0.29
C MET A 69 16.00 -2.39 -0.21
N PHE A 70 16.07 -2.68 -1.51
CA PHE A 70 17.20 -3.33 -2.17
C PHE A 70 18.03 -2.38 -3.04
N GLU A 71 17.69 -1.09 -3.09
CA GLU A 71 18.52 -0.09 -3.76
C GLU A 71 19.91 -0.08 -3.09
N ARG A 72 20.92 -0.50 -3.86
CA ARG A 72 22.30 -0.76 -3.41
C ARG A 72 22.82 0.36 -2.51
N ARG A 73 23.44 -0.01 -1.37
CA ARG A 73 24.41 0.86 -0.69
C ARG A 73 25.40 1.34 -1.75
N LYS A 74 25.46 2.64 -2.00
CA LYS A 74 26.58 3.23 -2.73
C LYS A 74 27.82 2.94 -1.88
N VAL A 75 28.61 1.97 -2.31
CA VAL A 75 29.96 1.70 -1.80
C VAL A 75 30.90 2.66 -2.51
#